data_AF-A0A532CCA6-F1
#
_entry.id   AF-A0A532CCA6-F1
#
_cell.length_a   1.000
_cell.length_b   1.000
_cell.length_c   1.000
_cell.angle_alpha   90.00
_cell.angle_beta   90.00
_cell.angle_gamma   90.00
#
_symmetry.space_group_name_H-M   'P 1'
#
loop_
_entity.id
_entity.type
_entity.pdbx_description
1 polymer ?
#
loop_
_entity_poly.entity_id
_entity_poly.type
_entity_poly.pdbx_seq_one_letter_code
_entity_poly.pdbx_strand_id
1 'polypeptide(L)'
;MVIRHWLGIRRSALQGQSSGIGPQATLLTSSSLPLTPHVSRFTFHVSPLPLHASPFTLHPSRSSAGFTILEMLIVLFLLTIVVVVVFPRISLTEDLGSTGRKLVGVLRTFQGLAATSQKPLKLYLDIDQGTYWMMLVEGKEERIPLDPAWKIPRALPESIRFTEVSIGQDKRFSGRVDVSFFANGRIEPVTLYLTDAKNNLLGLAIDSLTGGIRVSDERLDPPLNPIIPDRVRLLLKANQQGGAGASQRGLVPNQ
;
A
#
# COMPACT_ATOMS: atom_id res chain seq x y z
N MET A 1 37.71 13.36 40.81
CA MET A 1 38.26 14.73 40.81
C MET A 1 37.88 15.35 39.47
N VAL A 2 36.71 16.01 39.38
CA VAL A 2 36.53 17.49 39.49
C VAL A 2 37.14 18.11 38.22
N ILE A 3 36.43 18.76 37.28
CA ILE A 3 35.71 20.05 37.34
C ILE A 3 34.94 20.16 35.99
N ARG A 4 33.61 20.22 35.88
CA ARG A 4 32.68 21.37 36.08
C ARG A 4 32.93 22.61 35.18
N HIS A 5 31.91 22.91 34.37
CA HIS A 5 31.26 24.24 34.26
C HIS A 5 31.76 25.26 33.22
N TRP A 6 30.89 25.60 32.25
CA TRP A 6 30.34 26.94 31.90
C TRP A 6 29.51 26.80 30.60
N LEU A 7 28.20 27.08 30.44
CA LEU A 7 27.18 28.04 30.93
C LEU A 7 27.05 29.33 30.08
N GLY A 8 25.82 29.65 29.67
CA GLY A 8 25.39 30.96 29.10
C GLY A 8 24.39 30.80 27.95
N ILE A 9 23.08 30.57 28.14
CA ILE A 9 21.98 31.42 28.66
C ILE A 9 21.64 32.64 27.77
N ARG A 10 20.48 32.59 27.09
CA ARG A 10 19.27 33.43 27.29
C ARG A 10 18.05 32.61 26.81
N ARG A 11 17.02 32.27 27.61
CA ARG A 11 15.94 33.09 28.23
C ARG A 11 15.20 33.91 27.15
N SER A 12 13.89 33.81 26.91
CA SER A 12 12.76 33.53 27.82
C SER A 12 11.47 33.24 27.04
N ALA A 13 10.56 32.53 27.74
CA ALA A 13 9.15 32.91 27.95
C ALA A 13 8.12 32.68 26.83
N LEU A 14 6.87 32.28 27.08
CA LEU A 14 6.04 31.92 28.24
C LEU A 14 4.77 31.31 27.60
N GLN A 15 4.19 30.22 28.10
CA GLN A 15 2.93 30.19 28.89
C GLN A 15 2.07 29.08 28.25
N GLY A 16 1.36 28.18 28.91
CA GLY A 16 1.16 27.82 30.32
C GLY A 16 0.91 26.31 30.39
N GLN A 17 1.32 25.63 31.47
CA GLN A 17 0.55 25.48 32.71
C GLN A 17 -0.64 24.52 32.48
N SER A 18 -0.84 23.41 33.20
CA SER A 18 -0.15 22.77 34.31
C SER A 18 -0.84 21.39 34.49
N SER A 19 -0.03 20.39 34.88
CA SER A 19 -0.25 19.37 35.94
C SER A 19 -1.70 19.05 36.36
N GLY A 20 -2.12 17.81 36.57
CA GLY A 20 -1.39 16.60 36.93
C GLY A 20 -2.17 15.85 38.02
N ILE A 21 -2.14 14.51 37.95
CA ILE A 21 -2.20 13.54 39.05
C ILE A 21 -3.53 13.39 39.84
N GLY A 22 -4.10 12.19 39.77
CA GLY A 22 -4.47 11.44 40.99
C GLY A 22 -5.98 11.18 41.25
N PRO A 23 -6.38 9.92 41.51
CA PRO A 23 -7.78 9.50 41.73
C PRO A 23 -8.14 9.49 43.22
N GLN A 24 -9.43 9.62 43.59
CA GLN A 24 -10.03 8.98 44.78
C GLN A 24 -11.58 8.92 44.67
N ALA A 25 -12.12 7.76 45.06
CA ALA A 25 -13.54 7.48 45.26
C ALA A 25 -14.01 7.96 46.64
N THR A 26 -15.33 8.18 46.83
CA THR A 26 -16.15 7.72 47.99
C THR A 26 -17.53 8.42 48.03
N LEU A 27 -18.57 7.62 47.77
CA LEU A 27 -19.86 7.40 48.48
C LEU A 27 -20.81 8.53 48.94
N LEU A 28 -22.08 8.32 48.52
CA LEU A 28 -23.37 8.33 49.25
C LEU A 28 -23.99 9.64 49.77
N THR A 29 -25.16 9.98 49.22
CA THR A 29 -26.46 10.27 49.91
C THR A 29 -27.61 10.07 48.89
N SER A 30 -28.48 9.05 48.98
CA SER A 30 -29.81 9.02 49.65
C SER A 30 -30.67 10.27 49.37
N SER A 31 -31.74 10.26 48.56
CA SER A 31 -33.06 9.62 48.71
C SER A 31 -34.17 10.67 48.88
N SER A 32 -35.19 10.69 48.01
CA SER A 32 -36.62 10.83 48.35
C SER A 32 -37.52 10.99 47.10
N LEU A 33 -38.38 9.99 46.89
CA LEU A 33 -39.70 10.01 46.22
C LEU A 33 -40.67 10.92 47.05
N PRO A 34 -41.93 11.29 46.65
CA PRO A 34 -42.86 10.43 45.88
C PRO A 34 -44.02 11.08 45.05
N LEU A 35 -44.75 10.20 44.33
CA LEU A 35 -46.21 10.13 44.08
C LEU A 35 -47.00 11.39 43.65
N THR A 36 -47.73 11.33 42.53
CA THR A 36 -49.18 11.00 42.51
C THR A 36 -49.81 11.10 41.10
N PRO A 37 -50.93 10.38 40.86
CA PRO A 37 -51.60 10.28 39.56
C PRO A 37 -52.72 11.33 39.42
N HIS A 38 -52.94 11.85 38.21
CA HIS A 38 -54.12 12.68 37.93
C HIS A 38 -55.15 11.90 37.09
N VAL A 39 -56.25 11.53 37.74
CA VAL A 39 -57.50 11.07 37.11
C VAL A 39 -58.61 12.04 37.54
N SER A 40 -59.35 12.61 36.58
CA SER A 40 -60.82 12.87 36.63
C SER A 40 -61.19 13.79 35.46
N ARG A 41 -62.05 13.38 34.51
CA ARG A 41 -63.50 13.07 34.57
C ARG A 41 -64.37 14.33 34.56
N PHE A 42 -64.86 14.72 33.37
CA PHE A 42 -66.05 15.58 33.12
C PHE A 42 -66.39 15.41 31.63
N THR A 43 -67.61 15.27 31.11
CA THR A 43 -68.95 14.96 31.60
C THR A 43 -69.73 14.57 30.34
N PHE A 44 -70.58 13.56 30.42
CA PHE A 44 -71.52 13.19 29.37
C PHE A 44 -72.52 14.33 29.17
N HIS A 45 -72.69 14.80 27.92
CA HIS A 45 -73.92 15.49 27.52
C HIS A 45 -74.52 14.70 26.36
N VAL A 46 -75.62 14.00 26.67
CA VAL A 46 -76.49 13.35 25.70
C VAL A 46 -77.38 14.43 25.11
N SER A 47 -77.38 14.58 23.79
CA SER A 47 -78.47 15.20 23.05
C SER A 47 -78.57 14.59 21.66
N PRO A 48 -79.78 14.51 21.10
CA PRO A 48 -80.28 13.29 20.48
C PRO A 48 -80.06 13.23 18.97
N LEU A 49 -80.03 11.99 18.47
CA LEU A 49 -80.11 11.62 17.06
C LEU A 49 -81.16 12.47 16.31
N PRO A 50 -80.84 12.81 15.06
CA PRO A 50 -81.66 12.23 14.01
C PRO A 50 -80.80 11.46 13.01
N LEU A 51 -81.27 10.25 12.72
CA LEU A 51 -81.13 9.53 11.46
C LEU A 51 -80.82 10.47 10.29
N HIS A 52 -79.74 10.25 9.53
CA HIS A 52 -79.82 10.10 8.07
C HIS A 52 -78.44 9.87 7.43
N ALA A 53 -78.46 9.04 6.39
CA ALA A 53 -77.47 8.89 5.34
C ALA A 53 -76.09 8.34 5.73
N SER A 54 -75.93 7.05 5.48
CA SER A 54 -74.67 6.43 5.12
C SER A 54 -73.89 7.33 4.14
N PRO A 55 -72.75 7.92 4.51
CA PRO A 55 -71.81 8.33 3.50
C PRO A 55 -71.19 7.04 3.01
N PHE A 56 -71.57 6.62 1.80
CA PHE A 56 -70.78 5.69 1.01
C PHE A 56 -69.32 6.03 1.24
N THR A 57 -68.56 5.09 1.82
CA THR A 57 -67.11 5.17 1.83
C THR A 57 -66.70 5.18 0.36
N LEU A 58 -66.41 6.38 -0.16
CA LEU A 58 -65.71 6.54 -1.41
C LEU A 58 -64.32 5.95 -1.19
N HIS A 59 -64.21 4.65 -1.42
CA HIS A 59 -62.94 4.01 -1.61
C HIS A 59 -62.35 4.70 -2.86
N PRO A 60 -61.27 5.50 -2.74
CA PRO A 60 -60.66 6.05 -3.94
C PRO A 60 -60.22 4.85 -4.75
N SER A 61 -60.91 4.62 -5.87
CA SER A 61 -60.43 3.73 -6.91
C SER A 61 -59.05 4.24 -7.26
N ARG A 62 -58.01 3.57 -6.76
CA ARG A 62 -56.66 3.75 -7.24
C ARG A 62 -56.76 3.35 -8.71
N SER A 63 -56.82 4.35 -9.58
CA SER A 63 -56.66 4.17 -11.01
C SER A 63 -55.36 3.41 -11.19
N SER A 64 -55.49 2.11 -11.44
CA SER A 64 -54.37 1.27 -11.84
C SER A 64 -54.12 1.60 -13.30
N ALA A 65 -53.57 2.79 -13.53
CA ALA A 65 -53.08 3.19 -14.83
C ALA A 65 -51.90 2.27 -15.16
N GLY A 66 -52.13 1.30 -16.04
CA GLY A 66 -51.07 0.51 -16.62
C GLY A 66 -50.19 1.39 -17.50
N PHE A 67 -48.89 1.13 -17.51
CA PHE A 67 -47.97 1.79 -18.41
C PHE A 67 -48.26 1.37 -19.86
N THR A 68 -48.25 2.33 -20.78
CA THR A 68 -48.43 2.02 -22.20
C THR A 68 -47.16 1.39 -22.77
N ILE A 69 -47.28 0.63 -23.87
CA ILE A 69 -46.12 0.09 -24.60
C ILE A 69 -45.19 1.23 -25.07
N LEU A 70 -45.77 2.36 -25.49
CA LEU A 70 -45.03 3.55 -25.92
C LEU A 70 -44.21 4.15 -24.77
N GLU A 71 -44.78 4.21 -23.57
CA GLU A 71 -44.09 4.73 -22.39
C GLU A 71 -42.91 3.84 -22.01
N MET A 72 -43.10 2.52 -22.01
CA MET A 72 -41.99 1.59 -21.79
C MET A 72 -40.90 1.68 -22.88
N LEU A 73 -41.28 1.94 -24.14
CA LEU A 73 -40.33 2.19 -25.23
C LEU A 73 -39.51 3.46 -24.98
N ILE A 74 -40.17 4.56 -24.60
CA ILE A 74 -39.49 5.83 -24.28
C ILE A 74 -38.59 5.68 -23.05
N VAL A 75 -39.06 5.01 -22.01
CA VAL A 75 -38.28 4.77 -20.79
C VAL A 75 -37.03 3.94 -21.10
N LEU A 76 -37.15 2.87 -21.88
CA LEU A 76 -36.00 2.07 -22.28
C LEU A 76 -35.04 2.87 -23.15
N PHE A 77 -35.55 3.68 -24.09
CA PHE A 77 -34.73 4.58 -24.90
C PHE A 77 -33.95 5.58 -24.03
N LEU A 78 -34.62 6.26 -23.09
CA LEU A 78 -33.97 7.18 -22.16
C LEU A 78 -32.95 6.46 -21.26
N LEU A 79 -33.26 5.26 -20.78
CA LEU A 79 -32.33 4.44 -19.99
C LEU A 79 -31.06 4.13 -20.78
N THR A 80 -31.18 3.75 -22.07
CA THR A 80 -30.00 3.48 -22.91
C THR A 80 -29.13 4.72 -23.09
N ILE A 81 -29.71 5.90 -23.29
CA ILE A 81 -28.96 7.16 -23.41
C ILE A 81 -28.21 7.45 -22.11
N VAL A 82 -28.87 7.30 -20.96
CA VAL A 82 -28.24 7.52 -19.66
C VAL A 82 -27.08 6.55 -19.46
N VAL A 83 -27.25 5.26 -19.78
CA VAL A 83 -26.16 4.27 -19.69
C VAL A 83 -24.99 4.66 -20.60
N VAL A 84 -25.23 5.06 -21.85
CA VAL A 84 -24.18 5.47 -22.80
C VAL A 84 -23.43 6.70 -22.33
N VAL A 85 -24.08 7.64 -21.64
CA VAL A 85 -23.42 8.85 -21.11
C VAL A 85 -22.65 8.56 -19.82
N VAL A 86 -23.15 7.64 -18.98
CA VAL A 86 -22.55 7.31 -17.69
C VAL A 86 -21.39 6.32 -17.82
N PHE A 87 -21.52 5.30 -18.68
CA PHE A 87 -20.54 4.22 -18.85
C PHE A 87 -19.10 4.70 -19.21
N PRO A 88 -18.87 5.73 -20.03
CA PRO A 88 -17.52 6.21 -20.36
C PRO A 88 -16.71 6.72 -19.17
N ARG A 89 -17.36 6.99 -18.02
CA ARG A 89 -16.70 7.52 -16.83
C ARG A 89 -16.13 6.43 -15.93
N ILE A 90 -16.44 5.15 -16.15
CA ILE A 90 -15.83 4.05 -15.40
C ILE A 90 -14.53 3.60 -16.07
N SER A 91 -13.41 4.16 -15.62
CA SER A 91 -12.10 3.58 -15.94
C SER A 91 -11.92 2.30 -15.13
N LEU A 92 -12.22 1.13 -15.70
CA LEU A 92 -11.94 -0.18 -15.10
C LEU A 92 -10.45 -0.54 -15.13
N THR A 93 -9.63 0.29 -15.78
CA THR A 93 -8.19 0.14 -15.86
C THR A 93 -7.54 0.51 -14.53
N GLU A 94 -6.66 -0.35 -14.03
CA GLU A 94 -5.88 -0.06 -12.84
C GLU A 94 -5.02 1.20 -13.05
N ASP A 95 -5.08 2.10 -12.08
CA ASP A 95 -4.32 3.34 -12.10
C ASP A 95 -2.82 3.04 -11.92
N LEU A 96 -1.97 3.81 -12.62
CA LEU A 96 -0.52 3.66 -12.59
C LEU A 96 0.03 3.79 -11.17
N GLY A 97 -0.47 4.75 -10.39
CA GLY A 97 -0.07 4.96 -9.00
C GLY A 97 -0.51 3.81 -8.08
N SER A 98 -1.63 3.14 -8.38
CA SER A 98 -2.06 1.94 -7.65
C SER A 98 -1.13 0.75 -7.92
N THR A 99 -0.77 0.53 -9.18
CA THR A 99 0.15 -0.53 -9.61
C THR A 99 1.56 -0.30 -9.06
N GLY A 100 2.03 0.94 -9.09
CA GLY A 100 3.29 1.33 -8.45
C GLY A 100 3.29 1.01 -6.96
N ARG A 101 2.24 1.38 -6.21
CA ARG A 101 2.11 1.04 -4.78
C ARG A 101 2.09 -0.47 -4.53
N LYS A 102 1.41 -1.24 -5.38
CA LYS A 102 1.45 -2.71 -5.30
C LYS A 102 2.87 -3.23 -5.50
N LEU A 103 3.59 -2.72 -6.49
CA LEU A 103 4.97 -3.12 -6.76
C LEU A 103 5.91 -2.75 -5.60
N VAL A 104 5.76 -1.57 -5.00
CA VAL A 104 6.45 -1.19 -3.76
C VAL A 104 6.17 -2.20 -2.64
N GLY A 105 4.92 -2.62 -2.50
CA GLY A 105 4.51 -3.67 -1.56
C GLY A 105 5.26 -4.98 -1.80
N VAL A 106 5.29 -5.46 -3.06
CA VAL A 106 6.03 -6.67 -3.47
C VAL A 106 7.51 -6.56 -3.09
N LEU A 107 8.15 -5.46 -3.44
CA LEU A 107 9.56 -5.21 -3.13
C LEU A 107 9.84 -5.25 -1.62
N ARG A 108 8.99 -4.61 -0.81
CA ARG A 108 9.12 -4.68 0.67
C ARG A 108 8.90 -6.08 1.21
N THR A 109 7.92 -6.81 0.66
CA THR A 109 7.71 -8.21 1.03
C THR A 109 8.96 -9.03 0.75
N PHE A 110 9.63 -8.82 -0.38
CA PHE A 110 10.84 -9.57 -0.73
C PHE A 110 12.02 -9.20 0.16
N GLN A 111 12.19 -7.91 0.50
CA GLN A 111 13.18 -7.48 1.48
C GLN A 111 12.96 -8.16 2.84
N GLY A 112 11.70 -8.19 3.32
CA GLY A 112 11.33 -8.88 4.56
C GLY A 112 11.58 -10.38 4.49
N LEU A 113 11.16 -11.03 3.40
CA LEU A 113 11.36 -12.47 3.19
C LEU A 113 12.85 -12.83 3.13
N ALA A 114 13.69 -12.06 2.43
CA ALA A 114 15.12 -12.30 2.37
C ALA A 114 15.78 -12.16 3.76
N ALA A 115 15.38 -11.13 4.53
CA ALA A 115 15.87 -10.91 5.89
C ALA A 115 15.45 -12.01 6.86
N THR A 116 14.18 -12.42 6.82
CA THR A 116 13.62 -13.42 7.74
C THR A 116 14.08 -14.83 7.40
N SER A 117 14.12 -15.20 6.11
CA SER A 117 14.57 -16.52 5.66
C SER A 117 16.10 -16.68 5.69
N GLN A 118 16.83 -15.56 5.75
CA GLN A 118 18.29 -15.50 5.61
C GLN A 118 18.80 -16.18 4.33
N LYS A 119 17.97 -16.24 3.29
CA LYS A 119 18.33 -16.75 1.97
C LYS A 119 18.27 -15.62 0.94
N PRO A 120 19.27 -15.52 0.04
CA PRO A 120 19.22 -14.57 -1.05
C PRO A 120 18.06 -14.90 -2.00
N LEU A 121 17.41 -13.86 -2.52
CA LEU A 121 16.29 -13.96 -3.46
C LEU A 121 16.62 -13.17 -4.72
N LYS A 122 16.02 -13.56 -5.84
CA LYS A 122 16.04 -12.80 -7.09
C LYS A 122 14.63 -12.52 -7.54
N LEU A 123 14.37 -11.27 -7.92
CA LEU A 123 13.18 -10.86 -8.64
C LEU A 123 13.52 -10.75 -10.12
N TYR A 124 12.97 -11.64 -10.92
CA TYR A 124 13.05 -11.51 -12.37
C TYR A 124 11.93 -10.59 -12.86
N LEU A 125 12.28 -9.71 -13.77
CA LEU A 125 11.36 -8.85 -14.51
C LEU A 125 11.55 -9.14 -16.00
N ASP A 126 10.46 -9.46 -16.68
CA ASP A 126 10.39 -9.52 -18.13
C ASP A 126 9.76 -8.22 -18.63
N ILE A 127 10.60 -7.35 -19.18
CA ILE A 127 10.23 -6.00 -19.59
C ILE A 127 9.25 -6.05 -20.77
N ASP A 128 9.44 -7.03 -21.67
CA ASP A 128 8.64 -7.17 -22.88
C ASP A 128 7.25 -7.70 -22.57
N GLN A 129 7.16 -8.68 -21.66
CA GLN A 129 5.88 -9.31 -21.28
C GLN A 129 5.17 -8.59 -20.13
N GLY A 130 5.82 -7.66 -19.43
CA GLY A 130 5.24 -7.00 -18.26
C GLY A 130 5.02 -7.98 -17.09
N THR A 131 5.85 -9.03 -16.98
CA THR A 131 5.70 -10.06 -15.94
C THR A 131 6.89 -10.05 -14.98
N TYR A 132 6.64 -10.52 -13.76
CA TYR A 132 7.67 -10.64 -12.74
C TYR A 132 7.45 -11.86 -11.84
N TRP A 133 8.54 -12.48 -11.40
CA TRP A 133 8.50 -13.66 -10.52
C TRP A 133 9.72 -13.73 -9.62
N MET A 134 9.60 -14.50 -8.54
CA MET A 134 10.66 -14.67 -7.55
C MET A 134 11.36 -16.01 -7.71
N MET A 135 12.67 -16.03 -7.45
CA MET A 135 13.47 -17.23 -7.29
C MET A 135 14.27 -17.14 -5.99
N LEU A 136 14.38 -18.25 -5.25
CA LEU A 136 15.34 -18.38 -4.15
C LEU A 136 16.68 -18.78 -4.72
N VAL A 137 17.75 -18.20 -4.18
CA VAL A 137 19.12 -18.61 -4.48
C VAL A 137 19.63 -19.48 -3.35
N GLU A 138 19.81 -20.78 -3.62
CA GLU A 138 20.33 -21.76 -2.66
C GLU A 138 21.71 -22.25 -3.16
N GLY A 139 22.76 -21.63 -2.63
CA GLY A 139 24.13 -21.85 -3.10
C GLY A 139 24.32 -21.31 -4.53
N LYS A 140 24.47 -22.20 -5.51
CA LYS A 140 24.58 -21.86 -6.93
C LYS A 140 23.31 -22.18 -7.73
N GLU A 141 22.30 -22.75 -7.10
CA GLU A 141 21.05 -23.12 -7.75
C GLU A 141 19.97 -22.08 -7.49
N GLU A 142 19.14 -21.83 -8.49
CA GLU A 142 17.93 -21.03 -8.37
C GLU A 142 16.72 -21.97 -8.27
N ARG A 143 15.87 -21.76 -7.26
CA ARG A 143 14.71 -22.60 -6.99
C ARG A 143 13.44 -21.78 -6.87
N ILE A 144 12.33 -22.36 -7.32
CA ILE A 144 11.01 -21.74 -7.18
C ILE A 144 10.62 -21.70 -5.69
N PRO A 145 10.05 -20.58 -5.20
CA PRO A 145 9.55 -20.49 -3.83
C PRO A 145 8.53 -21.56 -3.47
N LEU A 146 8.66 -22.10 -2.26
CA LEU A 146 7.69 -23.03 -1.69
C LEU A 146 6.37 -22.34 -1.35
N ASP A 147 6.41 -21.03 -1.09
CA ASP A 147 5.24 -20.20 -0.81
C ASP A 147 4.30 -20.18 -2.03
N PRO A 148 3.05 -20.66 -1.90
CA PRO A 148 2.05 -20.63 -2.97
C PRO A 148 1.88 -19.25 -3.62
N ALA A 149 2.08 -18.16 -2.87
CA ALA A 149 1.91 -16.79 -3.37
C ALA A 149 2.90 -16.41 -4.48
N TRP A 150 4.03 -17.12 -4.58
CA TRP A 150 5.15 -16.80 -5.46
C TRP A 150 5.53 -17.94 -6.43
N LYS A 151 4.75 -19.02 -6.44
CA LYS A 151 4.94 -20.12 -7.42
C LYS A 151 4.60 -19.72 -8.85
N ILE A 152 3.72 -18.72 -9.01
CA ILE A 152 3.16 -18.32 -10.30
C ILE A 152 3.69 -16.93 -10.65
N PRO A 153 4.20 -16.73 -11.89
CA PRO A 153 4.55 -15.40 -12.37
C PRO A 153 3.37 -14.44 -12.33
N ARG A 154 3.63 -13.20 -11.93
CA ARG A 154 2.61 -12.17 -11.82
C ARG A 154 2.77 -11.18 -12.96
N ALA A 155 1.65 -10.81 -13.58
CA ALA A 155 1.62 -9.83 -14.65
C ALA A 155 1.24 -8.45 -14.12
N LEU A 156 1.77 -7.41 -14.76
CA LEU A 156 1.21 -6.07 -14.67
C LEU A 156 -0.17 -6.03 -15.36
N PRO A 157 -1.05 -5.08 -15.00
CA PRO A 157 -2.26 -4.82 -15.76
C PRO A 157 -1.94 -4.49 -17.21
N GLU A 158 -2.81 -4.90 -18.15
CA GLU A 158 -2.58 -4.73 -19.60
C GLU A 158 -2.32 -3.27 -20.03
N SER A 159 -2.84 -2.30 -19.27
CA SER A 159 -2.63 -0.87 -19.54
C SER A 159 -1.28 -0.34 -19.08
N ILE A 160 -0.45 -1.12 -18.39
CA ILE A 160 0.80 -0.68 -17.75
C ILE A 160 1.96 -1.55 -18.21
N ARG A 161 3.05 -0.90 -18.61
CA ARG A 161 4.26 -1.58 -19.10
C ARG A 161 5.51 -1.09 -18.38
N PHE A 162 6.51 -1.96 -18.27
CA PHE A 162 7.87 -1.53 -17.96
C PHE A 162 8.45 -0.80 -19.17
N THR A 163 9.05 0.37 -18.93
CA THR A 163 9.70 1.17 -19.99
C THR A 163 11.21 1.10 -19.87
N GLU A 164 11.71 1.06 -18.63
CA GLU A 164 13.14 0.97 -18.35
C GLU A 164 13.35 0.37 -16.97
N VAL A 165 14.34 -0.48 -16.85
CA VAL A 165 14.87 -0.98 -15.59
C VAL A 165 16.37 -0.70 -15.58
N SER A 166 16.83 0.04 -14.59
CA SER A 166 18.23 0.40 -14.40
C SER A 166 18.75 -0.26 -13.14
N ILE A 167 19.78 -1.10 -13.25
CA ILE A 167 20.46 -1.73 -12.11
C ILE A 167 21.87 -1.15 -12.04
N GLY A 168 22.16 -0.41 -10.97
CA GLY A 168 23.40 0.36 -10.90
C GLY A 168 23.53 1.35 -12.07
N GLN A 169 24.45 1.07 -13.01
CA GLN A 169 24.67 1.88 -14.22
C GLN A 169 24.07 1.24 -15.48
N ASP A 170 23.65 -0.03 -15.40
CA ASP A 170 23.17 -0.78 -16.54
C ASP A 170 21.68 -0.53 -16.74
N LYS A 171 21.35 0.13 -17.85
CA LYS A 171 19.98 0.41 -18.26
C LYS A 171 19.50 -0.64 -19.24
N ARG A 172 18.30 -1.17 -19.01
CA ARG A 172 17.63 -2.12 -19.90
C ARG A 172 16.23 -1.62 -20.24
N PHE A 173 15.90 -1.67 -21.52
CA PHE A 173 14.62 -1.25 -22.09
C PHE A 173 13.80 -2.42 -22.63
N SER A 174 14.40 -3.62 -22.67
CA SER A 174 13.79 -4.84 -23.19
C SER A 174 14.45 -6.08 -22.59
N GLY A 175 13.80 -7.22 -22.76
CA GLY A 175 14.26 -8.52 -22.30
C GLY A 175 14.06 -8.73 -20.80
N ARG A 176 14.82 -9.69 -20.26
CA ARG A 176 14.77 -10.08 -18.86
C ARG A 176 15.90 -9.47 -18.05
N VAL A 177 15.58 -9.09 -16.83
CA VAL A 177 16.52 -8.53 -15.85
C VAL A 177 16.18 -9.09 -14.47
N ASP A 178 17.20 -9.39 -13.66
CA ASP A 178 17.03 -9.82 -12.28
C ASP A 178 17.53 -8.77 -11.29
N VAL A 179 16.75 -8.54 -10.23
CA VAL A 179 17.11 -7.70 -9.09
C VAL A 179 17.42 -8.59 -7.90
N SER A 180 18.62 -8.44 -7.34
CA SER A 180 19.06 -9.26 -6.21
C SER A 180 18.63 -8.70 -4.85
N PHE A 181 18.12 -9.58 -3.99
CA PHE A 181 17.84 -9.33 -2.57
C PHE A 181 18.79 -10.19 -1.74
N PHE A 182 19.55 -9.54 -0.88
CA PHE A 182 20.55 -10.19 -0.05
C PHE A 182 19.92 -10.70 1.25
N ALA A 183 20.51 -11.75 1.84
CA ALA A 183 20.03 -12.40 3.07
C ALA A 183 19.89 -11.46 4.29
N ASN A 184 20.50 -10.27 4.25
CA ASN A 184 20.36 -9.23 5.26
C ASN A 184 19.19 -8.26 5.00
N GLY A 185 18.32 -8.56 4.02
CA GLY A 185 17.20 -7.71 3.61
C GLY A 185 17.59 -6.54 2.72
N ARG A 186 18.88 -6.37 2.40
CA ARG A 186 19.30 -5.34 1.46
C ARG A 186 18.90 -5.73 0.05
N ILE A 187 18.72 -4.72 -0.78
CA ILE A 187 18.37 -4.86 -2.17
C ILE A 187 19.42 -4.17 -3.01
N GLU A 188 19.68 -4.74 -4.19
CA GLU A 188 20.46 -4.12 -5.22
C GLU A 188 19.82 -2.78 -5.65
N PRO A 189 20.62 -1.71 -5.84
CA PRO A 189 20.08 -0.43 -6.25
C PRO A 189 19.47 -0.54 -7.65
N VAL A 190 18.17 -0.31 -7.73
CA VAL A 190 17.40 -0.41 -8.98
C VAL A 190 16.48 0.78 -9.15
N THR A 191 16.34 1.25 -10.38
CA THR A 191 15.33 2.23 -10.78
C THR A 191 14.46 1.63 -11.86
N LEU A 192 13.15 1.57 -11.61
CA LEU A 192 12.15 1.04 -12.53
C LEU A 192 11.28 2.19 -13.03
N TYR A 193 10.96 2.16 -14.31
CA TYR A 193 10.02 3.08 -14.93
C TYR A 193 8.84 2.32 -15.50
N LEU A 194 7.65 2.72 -15.07
CA LEU A 194 6.38 2.22 -15.56
C LEU A 194 5.70 3.32 -16.38
N THR A 195 5.01 2.93 -17.44
CA THR A 195 4.13 3.83 -18.17
C THR A 195 2.75 3.22 -18.37
N ASP A 196 1.73 4.07 -18.36
CA ASP A 196 0.36 3.66 -18.70
C ASP A 196 0.05 3.86 -20.20
N ALA A 197 -1.18 3.52 -20.59
CA ALA A 197 -1.68 3.72 -21.96
C ALA A 197 -1.77 5.21 -22.38
N LYS A 198 -1.75 6.15 -21.42
CA LYS A 198 -1.78 7.59 -21.65
C LYS A 198 -0.36 8.19 -21.67
N ASN A 199 0.68 7.35 -21.58
CA ASN A 199 2.09 7.74 -21.45
C ASN A 199 2.42 8.55 -20.20
N ASN A 200 1.63 8.41 -19.12
CA ASN A 200 2.05 8.89 -17.81
C ASN A 200 3.23 8.05 -17.33
N LEU A 201 4.26 8.71 -16.77
CA LEU A 201 5.45 8.05 -16.25
C LEU A 201 5.33 7.87 -14.73
N LEU A 202 5.80 6.72 -14.24
CA LEU A 202 6.02 6.49 -12.82
C LEU A 202 7.39 5.86 -12.61
N GLY A 203 8.27 6.59 -11.93
CA GLY A 203 9.58 6.13 -11.48
C GLY A 203 9.53 5.54 -10.07
N LEU A 204 10.13 4.37 -9.91
CA LEU A 204 10.38 3.74 -8.62
C LEU A 204 11.89 3.56 -8.46
N ALA A 205 12.51 4.29 -7.53
CA ALA A 205 13.94 4.17 -7.25
C ALA A 205 14.16 3.56 -5.87
N ILE A 206 15.04 2.57 -5.79
CA ILE A 206 15.37 1.87 -4.57
C ILE A 206 16.82 2.17 -4.18
N ASP A 207 16.99 2.68 -2.97
CA ASP A 207 18.28 3.02 -2.41
C ASP A 207 18.85 1.82 -1.62
N SER A 208 20.06 1.38 -1.97
CA SER A 208 20.68 0.20 -1.34
C SER A 208 21.23 0.43 0.07
N LEU A 209 21.40 1.70 0.47
CA LEU A 209 21.93 2.08 1.78
C LEU A 209 20.80 2.16 2.81
N THR A 210 19.70 2.83 2.45
CA THR A 210 18.56 3.02 3.34
C THR A 210 17.51 1.91 3.20
N GLY A 211 17.54 1.15 2.09
CA GLY A 211 16.47 0.23 1.72
C GLY A 211 15.16 0.94 1.35
N GLY A 212 15.16 2.28 1.32
CA GLY A 212 14.01 3.11 1.03
C GLY A 212 13.62 3.03 -0.43
N ILE A 213 12.30 2.96 -0.68
CA ILE A 213 11.73 3.00 -2.01
C ILE A 213 11.11 4.37 -2.23
N ARG A 214 11.63 5.12 -3.19
CA ARG A 214 11.12 6.41 -3.63
C ARG A 214 10.24 6.22 -4.85
N VAL A 215 9.10 6.90 -4.87
CA VAL A 215 8.16 6.90 -5.99
C VAL A 215 8.02 8.34 -6.47
N SER A 216 8.06 8.55 -7.78
CA SER A 216 7.89 9.87 -8.39
C SER A 216 7.25 9.74 -9.76
N ASP A 217 6.44 10.74 -10.11
CA ASP A 217 5.83 10.84 -11.44
C ASP A 217 6.79 11.50 -12.45
N GLU A 218 7.95 11.96 -11.96
CA GLU A 218 9.03 12.53 -12.76
C GLU A 218 10.18 11.54 -12.89
N ARG A 219 11.02 11.76 -13.91
CA ARG A 219 12.20 10.93 -14.13
C ARG A 219 13.17 11.11 -12.96
N LEU A 220 13.38 10.03 -12.22
CA LEU A 220 14.30 10.00 -11.09
C LEU A 220 15.74 9.91 -11.59
N ASP A 221 16.59 10.78 -11.08
CA ASP A 221 18.02 10.58 -11.25
C ASP A 221 18.42 9.20 -10.69
N PRO A 222 19.20 8.39 -11.43
CA PRO A 222 19.63 7.08 -10.94
C PRO A 222 20.28 7.23 -9.56
N PRO A 223 20.00 6.34 -8.59
CA PRO A 223 20.63 6.40 -7.28
C PRO A 223 22.15 6.37 -7.46
N LEU A 224 22.82 7.38 -6.92
CA LEU A 224 24.28 7.49 -6.92
C LEU A 224 24.86 6.27 -6.21
N ASN A 225 25.42 5.32 -6.96
CA ASN A 225 26.27 4.29 -6.38
C ASN A 225 27.53 5.00 -5.85
N PRO A 226 27.79 5.04 -4.53
CA PRO A 226 29.01 5.66 -4.03
C PRO A 226 30.18 4.92 -4.66
N ILE A 227 30.92 5.64 -5.51
CA ILE A 227 32.12 5.15 -6.19
C ILE A 227 33.02 4.56 -5.12
N ILE A 228 33.23 3.24 -5.14
CA ILE A 228 34.21 2.59 -4.28
C ILE A 228 35.54 3.31 -4.52
N PRO A 229 36.08 4.05 -3.54
CA PRO A 229 37.32 4.79 -3.74
C PRO A 229 38.40 3.80 -4.19
N ASP A 230 39.26 4.18 -5.15
CA ASP A 230 40.25 3.26 -5.72
C ASP A 230 41.15 2.59 -4.68
N ARG A 231 41.34 3.27 -3.53
CA ARG A 231 42.04 2.74 -2.35
C ARG A 231 41.42 1.44 -1.80
N VAL A 232 40.10 1.29 -1.84
CA VAL A 232 39.38 0.11 -1.33
C VAL A 232 39.37 -1.01 -2.38
N ARG A 233 39.38 -0.67 -3.68
CA ARG A 233 39.51 -1.67 -4.77
C ARG A 233 40.82 -2.44 -4.71
N LEU A 234 41.92 -1.79 -4.31
CA LEU A 234 43.22 -2.43 -4.14
C LEU A 234 43.19 -3.49 -3.01
N LEU A 235 42.48 -3.20 -1.92
CA LEU A 235 42.34 -4.12 -0.79
C LEU A 235 41.46 -5.32 -1.14
N LEU A 236 40.38 -5.11 -1.89
CA LEU A 236 39.52 -6.19 -2.38
C LEU A 236 40.26 -7.15 -3.33
N LYS A 237 41.11 -6.62 -4.23
CA LYS A 237 41.95 -7.46 -5.11
C LYS A 237 43.05 -8.19 -4.35
N ALA A 238 43.73 -7.52 -3.42
CA ALA A 238 44.78 -8.12 -2.61
C ALA A 238 44.26 -9.30 -1.77
N ASN A 239 43.06 -9.18 -1.20
CA ASN A 239 42.48 -10.24 -0.39
C ASN A 239 41.93 -11.42 -1.23
N GLN A 240 41.53 -11.18 -2.48
CA GLN A 240 41.16 -12.25 -3.42
C GLN A 240 42.37 -13.00 -3.99
N GLN A 241 43.52 -12.34 -4.13
CA GLN A 241 44.77 -13.00 -4.56
C GLN A 241 45.49 -13.75 -3.42
N GLY A 242 45.33 -13.30 -2.16
CA GLY A 242 45.92 -13.98 -0.98
C GLY A 242 45.31 -15.36 -0.67
N GLY A 243 44.09 -15.64 -1.13
CA GLY A 243 43.41 -16.93 -0.92
C GLY A 243 43.86 -18.06 -1.85
N ALA A 244 44.58 -17.76 -2.94
CA ALA A 244 45.01 -18.75 -3.92
C ALA A 244 46.41 -19.35 -3.64
N GLY A 245 47.11 -18.88 -2.60
CA GLY A 245 48.49 -19.29 -2.28
C GLY A 245 48.65 -20.22 -1.06
N ALA A 246 47.60 -20.47 -0.28
CA ALA A 246 47.67 -21.21 0.97
C ALA A 246 47.31 -22.70 0.81
N SER A 247 47.96 -23.40 -0.11
CA SER A 247 47.99 -24.88 -0.14
C SER A 247 49.20 -25.35 -0.93
N GLN A 248 50.40 -25.08 -0.40
CA GLN A 248 51.64 -25.83 -0.69
C GLN A 248 52.82 -25.22 0.10
N ARG A 249 52.91 -25.52 1.39
CA ARG A 249 54.22 -25.60 2.05
C ARG A 249 54.11 -26.37 3.36
N GLY A 250 54.27 -27.67 3.26
CA GLY A 250 54.32 -28.58 4.38
C GLY A 250 54.79 -29.94 3.92
N LEU A 251 56.04 -30.04 3.48
CA LEU A 251 56.78 -31.30 3.48
C LEU A 251 58.28 -31.01 3.46
N VAL A 252 58.88 -31.04 4.64
CA VAL A 252 60.29 -31.40 4.81
C VAL A 252 60.27 -32.78 5.47
N PRO A 253 60.92 -33.79 4.90
CA PRO A 253 61.48 -34.83 5.70
C PRO A 253 63.01 -34.80 5.60
N ASN A 254 63.55 -34.71 6.80
CA ASN A 254 64.90 -35.01 7.23
C ASN A 254 65.32 -36.42 6.78
N GLN A 255 66.41 -36.53 6.03
CA GLN A 255 67.54 -37.49 6.15
C GLN A 255 68.39 -37.49 4.88
#